data_AF-A0A835II97-F1
#
_entry.id   AF-A0A835II97-F1
#
_cell.length_a   1.000
_cell.length_b   1.000
_cell.length_c   1.000
_cell.angle_alpha   90.00
_cell.angle_beta   90.00
_cell.angle_gamma   90.00
#
_symmetry.space_group_name_H-M   'P 1'
#
loop_
_entity.id
_entity.type
_entity.pdbx_description
1 polymer ?
#
loop_
_entity_poly.entity_id
_entity_poly.type
_entity_poly.pdbx_seq_one_letter_code
_entity_poly.pdbx_strand_id
1 'polypeptide(L)'
;MVSSEYLPGDLVIQIIICLPVKSLLRFKSVCKSWRSLIESSRFVTQHCHYHQKMDSEKIIVKHPYVRIDELGRCNLDFSIVSADNFEASARIGVCCVLRNMSSEWISKAPYFNEVLSCCNGVICQQICFGYERHVWLWNPATKQIRILPESPISLLRRREVTVYVGLVFDVKTDDYKVVKFNFENISYVTKKCRVEIYSLSTDSWRPIDVDLPISYIASDPKIPYRDEIYCWLGGLDDPCLIVSFDIHNEVFQTMSVPDLGQTNPSATLELAILKGKIACICWSYSWEIEETENCGFNIWVLNEYMVKDSWTQLYTIRLGSQYCFWTSSIGFSQNGIFILHHKQCVCDDNTHKLCFWDLATAEIKYLPFELPQIDLEGVQYKESLVSINSTNVAFVS
;
A
#
# COMPACT_ATOMS: atom_id res chain seq x y z
N MET A 1 30.05 25.35 43.21
CA MET A 1 29.93 24.92 41.81
C MET A 1 28.80 23.92 41.75
N VAL A 2 27.62 24.33 41.30
CA VAL A 2 26.51 23.40 41.10
C VAL A 2 26.81 22.69 39.79
N SER A 3 27.15 21.40 39.86
CA SER A 3 27.28 20.55 38.68
C SER A 3 25.93 20.53 37.98
N SER A 4 25.90 20.95 36.72
CA SER A 4 24.71 20.88 35.87
C SER A 4 24.12 19.47 35.88
N GLU A 5 22.88 19.36 36.36
CA GLU A 5 22.04 18.16 36.25
C GLU A 5 21.67 17.95 34.78
N TYR A 6 22.59 17.43 33.98
CA TYR A 6 22.26 17.01 32.62
C TYR A 6 21.60 15.63 32.65
N LEU A 7 20.42 15.54 32.05
CA LEU A 7 19.75 14.27 31.82
C LEU A 7 20.66 13.35 30.99
N PRO A 8 20.87 12.08 31.37
CA PRO A 8 21.62 11.11 30.57
C PRO A 8 21.12 11.04 29.12
N GLY A 9 22.05 10.94 28.16
CA GLY A 9 21.71 10.96 26.73
C GLY A 9 20.70 9.89 26.31
N ASP A 10 20.76 8.70 26.91
CA ASP A 10 19.80 7.62 26.63
C ASP A 10 18.38 7.97 27.09
N LEU A 11 18.23 8.66 28.22
CA LEU A 11 16.92 9.13 28.70
C LEU A 11 16.38 10.24 27.79
N VAL A 12 17.26 11.10 27.27
CA VAL A 12 16.86 12.12 26.28
C VAL A 12 16.32 11.44 25.01
N ILE A 13 17.00 10.41 24.49
CA ILE A 13 16.54 9.65 23.32
C ILE A 13 15.18 8.98 23.61
N GLN A 14 15.01 8.38 24.79
CA GLN A 14 13.73 7.79 25.21
C GLN A 14 12.60 8.80 25.39
N ILE A 15 12.89 10.06 25.72
CA ILE A 15 11.86 11.11 25.75
C ILE A 15 11.52 11.53 24.32
N ILE A 16 12.53 11.73 23.49
CA ILE A 16 12.36 12.21 22.11
C ILE A 16 11.63 11.17 21.25
N ILE A 17 11.88 9.87 21.44
CA ILE A 17 11.23 8.80 20.67
C ILE A 17 9.71 8.75 20.88
N CYS A 18 9.21 9.24 22.01
CA CYS A 18 7.78 9.27 22.32
C CYS A 18 7.03 10.41 21.63
N LEU A 19 7.75 11.33 20.98
CA LEU A 19 7.16 12.53 20.43
C LEU A 19 6.52 12.26 19.05
N PRO A 20 5.40 12.91 18.73
CA PRO A 20 4.80 12.84 17.40
C PRO A 20 5.76 13.30 16.30
N VAL A 21 5.64 12.70 15.11
CA VAL A 21 6.46 13.03 13.93
C VAL A 21 6.48 14.52 13.64
N LYS A 22 5.33 15.19 13.70
CA LYS A 22 5.20 16.64 13.50
C LYS A 22 6.07 17.46 14.45
N SER A 23 6.18 17.06 15.72
CA SER A 23 7.03 17.73 16.72
C SER A 23 8.51 17.49 16.41
N LEU A 24 8.88 16.25 16.07
CA LEU A 24 10.24 15.88 15.73
C LEU A 24 10.74 16.61 14.47
N LEU A 25 9.90 16.78 13.46
CA LEU A 25 10.22 17.57 12.27
C LEU A 25 10.52 19.05 12.62
N ARG A 26 9.81 19.63 13.58
CA ARG A 26 10.12 20.99 14.09
C ARG A 26 11.43 20.98 14.88
N PHE A 27 11.70 19.93 15.65
CA PHE A 27 12.89 19.84 16.49
C PHE A 27 14.20 19.69 15.71
N LYS A 28 14.14 19.30 14.43
CA LYS A 28 15.29 19.38 13.52
C LYS A 28 15.89 20.79 13.40
N SER A 29 15.14 21.86 13.71
CA SER A 29 15.65 23.24 13.67
C SER A 29 16.29 23.72 14.98
N VAL A 30 16.18 22.94 16.07
CA VAL A 30 16.66 23.37 17.40
C VAL A 30 18.19 23.37 17.47
N CYS A 31 18.83 22.26 17.09
CA CYS A 31 20.29 22.18 16.99
C CYS A 31 20.75 21.04 16.07
N LYS A 32 22.04 21.06 15.67
CA LYS A 32 22.63 20.05 14.77
C LYS A 32 22.59 18.64 15.36
N SER A 33 22.78 18.49 16.68
CA SER A 33 22.77 17.19 17.34
C SER A 33 21.38 16.54 17.28
N TRP A 34 20.32 17.31 17.56
CA TRP A 34 18.93 16.82 17.46
C TRP A 34 18.56 16.50 16.02
N ARG A 35 18.96 17.35 15.07
CA ARG A 35 18.77 17.06 13.65
C ARG A 35 19.43 15.74 13.25
N SER A 36 20.70 15.55 13.60
CA SER A 36 21.45 14.33 13.30
C SER A 36 20.84 13.09 13.96
N LEU A 37 20.35 13.22 15.19
CA LEU A 37 19.64 12.13 15.88
C LEU A 37 18.35 11.76 15.13
N ILE A 38 17.49 12.74 14.87
CA ILE A 38 16.17 12.54 14.24
C ILE A 38 16.28 12.05 12.79
N GLU A 39 17.35 12.44 12.08
CA GLU A 39 17.63 11.98 10.71
C GLU A 39 18.40 10.65 10.67
N SER A 40 18.90 10.14 11.80
CA SER A 40 19.58 8.85 11.83
C SER A 40 18.61 7.71 11.60
N SER A 41 18.98 6.74 10.75
CA SER A 41 18.09 5.63 10.44
C SER A 41 17.76 4.78 11.67
N ARG A 42 18.73 4.57 12.57
CA ARG A 42 18.48 3.93 13.86
C ARG A 42 17.35 4.59 14.64
N PHE A 43 17.36 5.92 14.76
CA PHE A 43 16.29 6.64 15.47
C PHE A 43 14.95 6.53 14.72
N VAL A 44 14.94 6.69 13.39
CA VAL A 44 13.74 6.55 12.56
C VAL A 44 13.11 5.16 12.73
N THR A 45 13.92 4.10 12.65
CA THR A 45 13.49 2.72 12.83
C THR A 45 12.96 2.49 14.25
N GLN A 46 13.66 2.94 15.28
CA GLN A 46 13.19 2.84 16.66
C GLN A 46 11.87 3.60 16.88
N HIS A 47 11.74 4.82 16.34
CA HIS A 47 10.53 5.64 16.39
C HIS A 47 9.35 4.93 15.72
N CYS A 48 9.55 4.35 14.53
CA CYS A 48 8.53 3.56 13.84
C CYS A 48 8.06 2.37 14.68
N HIS A 49 8.99 1.60 15.27
CA HIS A 49 8.64 0.45 16.12
C HIS A 49 7.90 0.87 17.40
N TYR A 50 8.29 2.00 18.01
CA TYR A 50 7.64 2.53 19.20
C TYR A 50 6.18 2.94 18.89
N HIS A 51 5.99 3.73 17.84
CA HIS A 51 4.68 4.25 17.45
C HIS A 51 3.79 3.21 16.75
N GLN A 52 4.35 2.12 16.20
CA GLN A 52 3.56 1.00 15.67
C GLN A 52 2.54 0.45 16.66
N LYS A 53 2.84 0.49 17.98
CA LYS A 53 1.99 -0.03 19.05
C LYS A 53 1.12 1.02 19.74
N MET A 54 1.45 2.30 19.58
CA MET A 54 0.86 3.39 20.38
C MET A 54 0.04 4.39 19.57
N ASP A 55 0.29 4.51 18.26
CA ASP A 55 -0.44 5.48 17.45
C ASP A 55 -1.84 5.01 17.12
N SER A 56 -2.75 5.98 17.12
CA SER A 56 -4.08 5.84 16.52
C SER A 56 -3.93 5.39 15.08
N GLU A 57 -4.73 4.40 14.69
CA GLU A 57 -4.69 3.91 13.33
C GLU A 57 -5.15 5.04 12.40
N LYS A 58 -4.49 5.21 11.26
CA LYS A 58 -4.91 6.18 10.26
C LYS A 58 -5.05 5.49 8.92
N ILE A 59 -5.94 6.02 8.10
CA ILE A 59 -6.14 5.60 6.72
C ILE A 59 -5.91 6.82 5.86
N ILE A 60 -5.10 6.66 4.82
CA ILE A 60 -5.07 7.63 3.72
C ILE A 60 -6.04 7.13 2.67
N VAL A 61 -7.03 7.98 2.36
CA VAL A 61 -8.00 7.77 1.29
C VAL A 61 -7.64 8.72 0.16
N LYS A 62 -7.42 8.16 -1.03
CA LYS A 62 -7.15 8.93 -2.24
C LYS A 62 -8.46 9.41 -2.85
N HIS A 63 -8.48 10.66 -3.29
CA HIS A 63 -9.58 11.15 -4.14
C HIS A 63 -9.32 10.78 -5.60
N PRO A 64 -10.36 10.39 -6.35
CA PRO A 64 -10.22 9.81 -7.69
C PRO A 64 -9.68 10.82 -8.74
N TYR A 65 -9.90 12.12 -8.53
CA TYR A 65 -9.51 13.14 -9.49
C TYR A 65 -8.07 13.57 -9.36
N VAL A 66 -7.31 13.39 -10.43
CA VAL A 66 -6.03 14.03 -10.64
C VAL A 66 -6.22 15.32 -11.43
N ARG A 67 -5.70 16.44 -10.92
CA ARG A 67 -5.79 17.74 -11.60
C ARG A 67 -4.43 18.15 -12.12
N ILE A 68 -4.34 18.40 -13.42
CA ILE A 68 -3.16 19.04 -14.01
C ILE A 68 -3.44 20.54 -14.13
N ASP A 69 -2.55 21.36 -13.59
CA ASP A 69 -2.67 22.81 -13.72
C ASP A 69 -1.98 23.36 -14.97
N GLU A 70 -2.13 24.66 -15.23
CA GLU A 70 -1.57 25.35 -16.40
C GLU A 70 -0.04 25.28 -16.50
N LEU A 71 0.64 24.99 -15.39
CA LEU A 71 2.09 24.82 -15.31
C LEU A 71 2.52 23.35 -15.54
N GLY A 72 1.57 22.47 -15.86
CA GLY A 72 1.79 21.04 -16.03
C GLY A 72 2.05 20.29 -14.73
N ARG A 73 1.63 20.85 -13.58
CA ARG A 73 1.81 20.19 -12.29
C ARG A 73 0.65 19.25 -12.02
N CYS A 74 0.98 18.03 -11.63
CA CYS A 74 0.01 17.03 -11.21
C CYS A 74 -0.34 17.25 -9.73
N ASN A 75 -1.62 17.48 -9.47
CA ASN A 75 -2.20 17.68 -8.15
C ASN A 75 -3.07 16.48 -7.78
N LEU A 76 -2.74 15.86 -6.66
CA LEU A 76 -3.45 14.71 -6.09
C LEU A 76 -3.98 15.11 -4.72
N ASP A 77 -5.23 14.80 -4.44
CA ASP A 77 -5.85 15.09 -3.15
C ASP A 77 -6.06 13.80 -2.35
N PHE A 78 -5.74 13.87 -1.06
CA PHE A 78 -5.90 12.78 -0.12
C PHE A 78 -6.59 13.26 1.16
N SER A 79 -7.28 12.35 1.83
CA SER A 79 -7.82 12.55 3.17
C SER A 79 -7.14 11.60 4.15
N ILE A 80 -6.63 12.14 5.26
CA ILE A 80 -6.21 11.32 6.40
C ILE A 80 -7.40 11.19 7.34
N VAL A 81 -7.89 9.97 7.47
CA VAL A 81 -8.97 9.61 8.41
C VAL A 81 -8.33 8.92 9.60
N SER A 82 -8.64 9.40 10.80
CA SER A 82 -8.29 8.68 12.03
C SER A 82 -9.21 7.48 12.18
N ALA A 83 -8.70 6.29 12.43
CA ALA A 83 -9.49 5.08 12.64
C ALA A 83 -9.97 4.91 14.09
N ASP A 84 -9.64 5.83 15.00
CA ASP A 84 -10.15 5.77 16.38
C ASP A 84 -11.47 6.54 16.53
N ASN A 85 -11.53 7.73 15.94
CA ASN A 85 -12.68 8.63 16.00
C ASN A 85 -13.30 8.92 14.63
N PHE A 86 -12.72 8.38 13.55
CA PHE A 86 -13.30 8.37 12.20
C PHE A 86 -13.60 9.76 11.62
N GLU A 87 -12.90 10.77 12.12
CA GLU A 87 -12.94 12.12 11.59
C GLU A 87 -11.79 12.33 10.59
N ALA A 88 -12.07 13.06 9.51
CA ALA A 88 -11.06 13.54 8.59
C ALA A 88 -10.14 14.52 9.34
N SER A 89 -9.01 14.01 9.79
CA SER A 89 -8.02 14.77 10.56
C SER A 89 -7.31 15.82 9.71
N ALA A 90 -7.16 15.55 8.40
CA ALA A 90 -6.52 16.46 7.45
C ALA A 90 -6.90 16.14 6.00
N ARG A 91 -6.88 17.17 5.15
CA ARG A 91 -6.77 17.03 3.69
C ARG A 91 -5.34 17.37 3.27
N ILE A 92 -4.76 16.56 2.40
CA ILE A 92 -3.41 16.75 1.89
C ILE A 92 -3.45 16.81 0.37
N GLY A 93 -3.01 17.94 -0.16
CA GLY A 93 -2.70 18.08 -1.58
C GLY A 93 -1.24 17.74 -1.83
N VAL A 94 -0.98 16.92 -2.83
CA VAL A 94 0.35 16.56 -3.34
C VAL A 94 0.48 17.16 -4.72
N CYS A 95 1.42 18.08 -4.89
CA CYS A 95 1.70 18.74 -6.15
C CYS A 95 3.10 18.35 -6.61
N CYS A 96 3.26 17.85 -7.83
CA CYS A 96 4.57 17.59 -8.40
C CYS A 96 4.69 18.08 -9.84
N VAL A 97 5.92 18.42 -10.23
CA VAL A 97 6.27 18.83 -11.59
C VAL A 97 6.69 17.57 -12.36
N LEU A 98 5.94 17.23 -13.40
CA LEU A 98 6.27 16.13 -14.30
C LEU A 98 7.33 16.60 -15.29
N ARG A 99 8.61 16.54 -14.88
CA ARG A 99 9.73 16.88 -15.76
C ARG A 99 9.84 15.81 -16.85
N ASN A 100 10.06 16.24 -18.10
CA ASN A 100 10.26 15.39 -19.29
C ASN A 100 9.04 14.68 -19.88
N MET A 101 7.80 15.01 -19.49
CA MET A 101 6.63 14.59 -20.27
C MET A 101 6.60 15.34 -21.61
N SER A 102 6.33 14.63 -22.72
CA SER A 102 6.11 15.31 -23.99
C SER A 102 4.91 16.24 -23.89
N SER A 103 5.03 17.44 -24.47
CA SER A 103 4.03 18.53 -24.39
C SER A 103 2.62 18.12 -24.83
N GLU A 104 2.49 17.06 -25.63
CA GLU A 104 1.20 16.47 -26.03
C GLU A 104 0.38 15.85 -24.88
N TRP A 105 1.01 15.48 -23.76
CA TRP A 105 0.33 14.77 -22.66
C TRP A 105 0.06 15.63 -21.43
N ILE A 106 0.73 16.78 -21.31
CA ILE A 106 0.50 17.74 -20.21
C ILE A 106 -0.97 18.19 -20.18
N SER A 107 -1.66 18.17 -21.32
CA SER A 107 -3.07 18.53 -21.45
C SER A 107 -4.07 17.40 -21.13
N LYS A 108 -3.61 16.17 -20.82
CA LYS A 108 -4.49 15.02 -20.55
C LYS A 108 -4.34 14.53 -19.12
N ALA A 109 -5.47 14.45 -18.39
CA ALA A 109 -5.52 13.81 -17.08
C ALA A 109 -5.01 12.36 -17.16
N PRO A 110 -4.34 11.84 -16.11
CA PRO A 110 -3.99 10.43 -16.07
C PRO A 110 -5.27 9.60 -16.10
N TYR A 111 -5.27 8.55 -16.90
CA TYR A 111 -6.40 7.61 -16.97
C TYR A 111 -6.27 6.49 -15.93
N PHE A 112 -5.10 6.35 -15.31
CA PHE A 112 -4.85 5.39 -14.25
C PHE A 112 -3.97 6.02 -13.18
N ASN A 113 -4.39 5.87 -11.94
CA ASN A 113 -3.69 6.29 -10.75
C ASN A 113 -4.07 5.24 -9.71
N GLU A 114 -3.12 4.67 -8.99
CA GLU A 114 -3.38 3.64 -7.98
C GLU A 114 -2.42 3.80 -6.79
N VAL A 115 -2.96 3.82 -5.56
CA VAL A 115 -2.18 3.68 -4.33
C VAL A 115 -1.96 2.20 -4.07
N LEU A 116 -0.72 1.76 -4.27
CA LEU A 116 -0.36 0.34 -4.28
C LEU A 116 -0.11 -0.21 -2.88
N SER A 117 0.66 0.54 -2.08
CA SER A 117 1.11 0.09 -0.76
C SER A 117 1.60 1.25 0.11
N CYS A 118 1.68 0.99 1.42
CA CYS A 118 2.27 1.87 2.40
C CYS A 118 3.22 1.07 3.30
N CYS A 119 4.50 1.41 3.30
CA CYS A 119 5.51 0.75 4.11
C CYS A 119 6.18 1.78 5.02
N ASN A 120 6.03 1.63 6.34
CA ASN A 120 6.63 2.53 7.34
C ASN A 120 6.35 4.02 7.03
N GLY A 121 5.12 4.35 6.64
CA GLY A 121 4.68 5.72 6.31
C GLY A 121 5.12 6.24 4.95
N VAL A 122 5.85 5.45 4.15
CA VAL A 122 6.12 5.74 2.75
C VAL A 122 5.05 5.08 1.89
N ILE A 123 4.35 5.88 1.11
CA ILE A 123 3.35 5.43 0.14
C ILE A 123 4.04 5.20 -1.20
N CYS A 124 3.73 4.08 -1.83
CA CYS A 124 4.06 3.81 -3.23
C CYS A 124 2.80 3.93 -4.08
N GLN A 125 2.88 4.74 -5.12
CA GLN A 125 1.77 5.08 -6.00
C GLN A 125 2.21 4.92 -7.44
N GLN A 126 1.36 4.34 -8.28
CA GLN A 126 1.57 4.27 -9.72
C GLN A 126 0.63 5.22 -10.43
N ILE A 127 1.19 6.02 -11.34
CA ILE A 127 0.44 7.02 -12.09
C ILE A 127 0.78 6.88 -13.57
N CYS A 128 -0.24 6.76 -14.41
CA CYS A 128 -0.09 6.53 -15.84
C CYS A 128 -0.57 7.75 -16.64
N PHE A 129 0.32 8.28 -17.47
CA PHE A 129 0.02 9.33 -18.45
C PHE A 129 0.21 8.74 -19.86
N GLY A 130 -0.89 8.47 -20.58
CA GLY A 130 -0.82 7.76 -21.86
C GLY A 130 -0.19 6.37 -21.72
N TYR A 131 0.93 6.09 -22.38
CA TYR A 131 1.63 4.81 -22.24
C TYR A 131 2.73 4.82 -21.16
N GLU A 132 2.99 5.99 -20.57
CA GLU A 132 4.05 6.13 -19.56
C GLU A 132 3.51 5.78 -18.18
N ARG A 133 4.26 4.93 -17.48
CA ARG A 133 3.92 4.46 -16.13
C ARG A 133 4.99 4.93 -15.17
N HIS A 134 4.62 5.83 -14.28
CA HIS A 134 5.50 6.42 -13.29
C HIS A 134 5.23 5.79 -11.94
N VAL A 135 6.30 5.51 -11.20
CA VAL A 135 6.21 5.04 -9.80
C VAL A 135 6.69 6.15 -8.91
N TRP A 136 5.84 6.55 -7.96
CA TRP A 136 6.13 7.61 -7.01
C TRP A 136 6.21 7.04 -5.61
N LEU A 137 7.25 7.46 -4.90
CA LEU A 137 7.33 7.32 -3.45
C LEU A 137 6.97 8.65 -2.82
N TRP A 138 6.13 8.60 -1.80
CA TRP A 138 5.66 9.79 -1.10
C TRP A 138 5.59 9.54 0.39
N ASN A 139 6.19 10.43 1.19
CA ASN A 139 5.98 10.47 2.63
C ASN A 139 5.15 11.74 2.97
N PRO A 140 3.86 11.60 3.34
CA PRO A 140 3.00 12.72 3.67
C PRO A 140 3.50 13.53 4.87
N ALA A 141 4.06 12.87 5.89
CA ALA A 141 4.51 13.53 7.11
C ALA A 141 5.73 14.42 6.86
N THR A 142 6.70 13.94 6.07
CA THR A 142 7.89 14.73 5.70
C THR A 142 7.68 15.63 4.48
N LYS A 143 6.54 15.50 3.79
CA LYS A 143 6.18 16.17 2.53
C LYS A 143 7.19 15.92 1.41
N GLN A 144 7.90 14.80 1.48
CA GLN A 144 8.87 14.41 0.46
C GLN A 144 8.18 13.56 -0.59
N ILE A 145 8.51 13.83 -1.86
CA ILE A 145 8.07 13.05 -3.01
C ILE A 145 9.32 12.69 -3.81
N ARG A 146 9.39 11.45 -4.28
CA ARG A 146 10.41 10.97 -5.20
C ARG A 146 9.74 10.23 -6.35
N ILE A 147 9.96 10.72 -7.56
CA ILE A 147 9.57 10.03 -8.79
C ILE A 147 10.73 9.11 -9.14
N LEU A 148 10.46 7.82 -9.28
CA LEU A 148 11.51 6.85 -9.62
C LEU A 148 11.95 7.03 -11.07
N PRO A 149 13.25 6.79 -11.39
CA PRO A 149 13.72 6.80 -12.77
C PRO A 149 13.01 5.72 -13.61
N GLU A 150 12.97 5.90 -14.94
CA GLU A 150 12.42 4.88 -15.83
C GLU A 150 13.23 3.59 -15.75
N SER A 151 12.55 2.43 -15.71
CA SER A 151 13.26 1.15 -15.70
C SER A 151 13.82 0.84 -17.10
N PRO A 152 15.01 0.24 -17.20
CA PRO A 152 15.60 -0.15 -18.48
C PRO A 152 14.69 -1.03 -19.34
N ILE A 153 13.94 -1.95 -18.74
CA ILE A 153 13.00 -2.81 -19.47
C ILE A 153 11.81 -2.00 -20.00
N SER A 154 11.31 -1.05 -19.21
CA SER A 154 10.17 -0.19 -19.59
C SER A 154 10.51 0.69 -20.81
N LEU A 155 11.75 1.18 -20.88
CA LEU A 155 12.26 1.99 -22.00
C LEU A 155 12.22 1.25 -23.34
N LEU A 156 12.50 -0.05 -23.33
CA LEU A 156 12.60 -0.85 -24.55
C LEU A 156 11.23 -1.27 -25.11
N ARG A 157 10.18 -1.31 -24.29
CA ARG A 157 8.92 -2.02 -24.63
C ARG A 157 7.65 -1.29 -24.20
N ARG A 158 7.61 0.04 -24.35
CA ARG A 158 6.53 0.95 -23.89
C ARG A 158 5.08 0.54 -24.24
N ARG A 159 4.83 -0.33 -25.24
CA ARG A 159 3.47 -0.66 -25.72
C ARG A 159 2.95 -2.05 -25.37
N GLU A 160 3.78 -2.98 -24.90
CA GLU A 160 3.42 -4.42 -24.81
C GLU A 160 3.56 -5.02 -23.42
N VAL A 161 3.62 -4.16 -22.39
CA VAL A 161 3.91 -4.59 -21.01
C VAL A 161 2.82 -4.13 -20.05
N THR A 162 2.24 -5.07 -19.29
CA THR A 162 1.48 -4.76 -18.06
C THR A 162 2.47 -4.71 -16.89
N VAL A 163 2.32 -3.72 -16.01
CA VAL A 163 3.27 -3.41 -14.94
C VAL A 163 2.56 -3.40 -13.60
N TYR A 164 3.10 -4.14 -12.65
CA TYR A 164 2.68 -4.16 -11.24
C TYR A 164 3.85 -3.84 -10.33
N VAL A 165 3.58 -3.22 -9.18
CA VAL A 165 4.62 -2.60 -8.37
C VAL A 165 4.33 -2.80 -6.88
N GLY A 166 5.28 -3.37 -6.14
CA GLY A 166 5.21 -3.49 -4.69
C GLY A 166 6.34 -2.74 -3.99
N LEU A 167 6.01 -1.98 -2.95
CA LEU A 167 7.01 -1.38 -2.05
C LEU A 167 7.42 -2.38 -0.98
N VAL A 168 8.73 -2.55 -0.81
CA VAL A 168 9.31 -3.45 0.18
C VAL A 168 10.42 -2.73 0.96
N PHE A 169 10.68 -3.16 2.19
CA PHE A 169 11.72 -2.61 3.04
C PHE A 169 12.67 -3.72 3.46
N ASP A 170 13.93 -3.58 3.10
CA ASP A 170 14.97 -4.53 3.49
C ASP A 170 15.63 -4.06 4.79
N VAL A 171 15.23 -4.68 5.90
CA VAL A 171 15.76 -4.38 7.24
C VAL A 171 17.28 -4.61 7.32
N LYS A 172 17.85 -5.54 6.55
CA LYS A 172 19.29 -5.85 6.59
C LYS A 172 20.13 -4.74 5.96
N THR A 173 19.66 -4.18 4.85
CA THR A 173 20.36 -3.10 4.15
C THR A 173 19.84 -1.71 4.53
N ASP A 174 18.79 -1.64 5.35
CA ASP A 174 18.11 -0.40 5.73
C ASP A 174 17.68 0.41 4.50
N ASP A 175 17.11 -0.30 3.52
CA ASP A 175 16.80 0.27 2.21
C ASP A 175 15.36 0.00 1.80
N TYR A 176 14.73 1.01 1.20
CA TYR A 176 13.46 0.84 0.52
C TYR A 176 13.73 0.33 -0.87
N LYS A 177 13.10 -0.77 -1.22
CA LYS A 177 13.16 -1.32 -2.57
C LYS A 177 11.77 -1.33 -3.19
N VAL A 178 11.72 -1.26 -4.52
CA VAL A 178 10.48 -1.40 -5.25
C VAL A 178 10.61 -2.57 -6.21
N VAL A 179 9.76 -3.57 -6.04
CA VAL A 179 9.68 -4.75 -6.90
C VAL A 179 8.70 -4.46 -8.02
N LYS A 180 9.16 -4.58 -9.26
CA LYS A 180 8.38 -4.31 -10.47
C LYS A 180 8.24 -5.58 -11.29
N PHE A 181 7.00 -6.00 -11.54
CA PHE A 181 6.66 -7.13 -12.41
C PHE A 181 6.26 -6.59 -13.78
N ASN A 182 7.05 -6.93 -14.79
CA ASN A 182 6.81 -6.57 -16.18
C ASN A 182 6.32 -7.80 -16.94
N PHE A 183 5.09 -7.78 -17.42
CA PHE A 183 4.50 -8.88 -18.19
C PHE A 183 4.56 -8.58 -19.68
N GLU A 184 5.44 -9.26 -20.39
CA GLU A 184 5.63 -9.12 -21.84
C GLU A 184 4.67 -10.05 -22.59
N ASN A 185 3.86 -9.51 -23.50
CA ASN A 185 3.04 -10.32 -24.39
C ASN A 185 3.93 -11.01 -25.44
N ILE A 186 4.18 -12.31 -25.30
CA ILE A 186 4.91 -13.11 -26.29
C ILE A 186 3.97 -13.62 -27.38
N SER A 187 2.73 -13.96 -27.01
CA SER A 187 1.65 -14.32 -27.93
C SER A 187 0.30 -13.94 -27.32
N TYR A 188 -0.80 -14.22 -28.01
CA TYR A 188 -2.16 -14.02 -27.47
C TYR A 188 -2.42 -14.79 -26.16
N VAL A 189 -1.67 -15.86 -25.89
CA VAL A 189 -1.88 -16.76 -24.73
C VAL A 189 -0.71 -16.73 -23.74
N THR A 190 0.51 -16.48 -24.21
CA THR A 190 1.71 -16.54 -23.37
C THR A 190 2.23 -15.15 -23.03
N LYS A 191 2.32 -14.87 -21.72
CA LYS A 191 3.04 -13.72 -21.19
C LYS A 191 4.27 -14.19 -20.44
N LYS A 192 5.39 -13.49 -20.60
CA LYS A 192 6.59 -13.72 -19.78
C LYS A 192 6.69 -12.65 -18.72
N CYS A 193 6.81 -13.08 -17.46
CA CYS A 193 7.10 -12.19 -16.34
C CYS A 193 8.60 -11.89 -16.30
N ARG A 194 8.96 -10.61 -16.20
CA ARG A 194 10.31 -10.15 -15.85
C ARG A 194 10.24 -9.28 -14.61
N VAL A 195 11.14 -9.53 -13.67
CA VAL A 195 11.17 -8.80 -12.41
C VAL A 195 12.36 -7.85 -12.38
N GLU A 196 12.12 -6.61 -11.95
CA GLU A 196 13.18 -5.64 -11.64
C GLU A 196 13.01 -5.15 -10.20
N ILE A 197 14.12 -4.84 -9.56
CA ILE A 197 14.15 -4.20 -8.24
C ILE A 197 14.84 -2.85 -8.36
N TYR A 198 14.13 -1.81 -7.92
CA TYR A 198 14.72 -0.51 -7.63
C TYR A 198 15.22 -0.49 -6.18
N SER A 199 16.36 0.14 -5.96
CA SER A 199 16.90 0.42 -4.63
C SER A 199 16.97 1.93 -4.42
N LEU A 200 16.36 2.41 -3.33
CA LEU A 200 16.32 3.84 -2.99
C LEU A 200 17.71 4.39 -2.66
N SER A 201 18.53 3.59 -1.98
CA SER A 201 19.91 3.93 -1.61
C SER A 201 20.84 4.13 -2.81
N THR A 202 20.63 3.38 -3.89
CA THR A 202 21.45 3.46 -5.12
C THR A 202 20.81 4.26 -6.25
N ASP A 203 19.55 4.65 -6.08
CA ASP A 203 18.73 5.30 -7.11
C ASP A 203 18.71 4.57 -8.46
N SER A 204 18.72 3.23 -8.44
CA SER A 204 18.89 2.44 -9.65
C SER A 204 18.01 1.20 -9.69
N TRP A 205 17.62 0.80 -10.90
CA TRP A 205 16.94 -0.45 -11.19
C TRP A 205 17.96 -1.53 -11.56
N ARG A 206 17.69 -2.76 -11.14
CA ARG A 206 18.37 -3.95 -11.66
C ARG A 206 17.38 -5.08 -11.93
N PRO A 207 17.61 -5.90 -12.96
CA PRO A 207 16.79 -7.09 -13.20
C PRO A 207 17.10 -8.18 -12.18
N ILE A 208 16.11 -9.03 -11.93
CA ILE A 208 16.29 -10.33 -11.27
C ILE A 208 15.98 -11.41 -12.29
N ASP A 209 16.90 -12.37 -12.41
CA ASP A 209 16.70 -13.55 -13.25
C ASP A 209 15.84 -14.55 -12.48
N VAL A 210 14.54 -14.57 -12.81
CA VAL A 210 13.56 -15.46 -12.21
C VAL A 210 12.51 -15.81 -13.26
N ASP A 211 12.11 -17.08 -13.28
CA ASP A 211 11.01 -17.56 -14.11
C ASP A 211 9.81 -17.86 -13.20
N LEU A 212 8.81 -16.97 -13.23
CA LEU A 212 7.60 -17.11 -12.42
C LEU A 212 6.47 -17.66 -13.28
N PRO A 213 5.74 -18.70 -12.81
CA PRO A 213 4.59 -19.26 -13.50
C PRO A 213 3.36 -18.36 -13.30
N ILE A 214 3.41 -17.12 -13.80
CA ILE A 214 2.35 -16.12 -13.72
C ILE A 214 2.29 -15.29 -15.00
N SER A 215 1.09 -14.88 -15.40
CA SER A 215 0.80 -13.99 -16.52
C SER A 215 0.21 -12.63 -16.07
N TYR A 216 -0.17 -12.50 -14.79
CA TYR A 216 -0.58 -11.25 -14.15
C TYR A 216 -0.37 -11.28 -12.63
N ILE A 217 -0.45 -10.10 -12.00
CA ILE A 217 -0.59 -9.92 -10.54
C ILE A 217 -2.02 -9.41 -10.27
N ALA A 218 -2.66 -9.95 -9.24
CA ALA A 218 -4.03 -9.62 -8.85
C ALA A 218 -4.08 -8.71 -7.61
N SER A 219 -3.04 -8.73 -6.77
CA SER A 219 -2.98 -7.90 -5.57
C SER A 219 -1.53 -7.57 -5.19
N ASP A 220 -1.30 -6.34 -4.75
CA ASP A 220 -0.03 -5.91 -4.19
C ASP A 220 0.16 -6.29 -2.71
N PRO A 221 1.42 -6.38 -2.23
CA PRO A 221 1.71 -6.68 -0.84
C PRO A 221 1.36 -5.47 0.01
N LYS A 222 0.42 -5.65 0.93
CA LYS A 222 0.08 -4.59 1.88
C LYS A 222 1.14 -4.50 2.99
N ILE A 223 1.58 -5.64 3.55
CA ILE A 223 2.48 -5.74 4.72
C ILE A 223 3.33 -7.04 4.61
N PRO A 224 4.61 -7.05 5.02
CA PRO A 224 5.41 -8.27 5.04
C PRO A 224 5.00 -9.26 6.14
N TYR A 225 5.12 -10.55 5.86
CA TYR A 225 5.13 -11.62 6.85
C TYR A 225 6.49 -11.66 7.56
N ARG A 226 6.46 -11.52 8.89
CA ARG A 226 7.65 -11.52 9.77
C ARG A 226 8.71 -10.49 9.40
N ASP A 227 8.33 -9.37 8.78
CA ASP A 227 9.25 -8.31 8.31
C ASP A 227 10.26 -8.77 7.23
N GLU A 228 10.05 -9.95 6.63
CA GLU A 228 10.99 -10.58 5.69
C GLU A 228 10.35 -10.96 4.35
N ILE A 229 9.11 -11.48 4.39
CA ILE A 229 8.49 -12.11 3.23
C ILE A 229 7.33 -11.24 2.73
N TYR A 230 7.42 -10.79 1.49
CA TYR A 230 6.35 -10.05 0.82
C TYR A 230 5.56 -10.99 -0.08
N CYS A 231 4.22 -10.89 -0.07
CA CYS A 231 3.36 -11.78 -0.84
C CYS A 231 2.44 -11.00 -1.78
N TRP A 232 2.38 -11.44 -3.03
CA TRP A 232 1.43 -11.01 -4.04
C TRP A 232 0.51 -12.17 -4.41
N LEU A 233 -0.66 -11.86 -4.96
CA LEU A 233 -1.42 -12.83 -5.73
C LEU A 233 -1.04 -12.69 -7.19
N GLY A 234 -0.75 -13.80 -7.85
CA GLY A 234 -0.53 -13.84 -9.30
C GLY A 234 -1.24 -15.03 -9.90
N GLY A 235 -1.57 -14.96 -11.19
CA GLY A 235 -2.28 -16.05 -11.87
C GLY A 235 -1.70 -16.32 -13.25
N LEU A 236 -1.89 -17.54 -13.74
CA LEU A 236 -1.74 -17.93 -15.15
C LEU A 236 -3.12 -18.11 -15.78
N ASP A 237 -3.93 -18.92 -15.07
CA ASP A 237 -5.35 -19.24 -15.21
C ASP A 237 -5.92 -19.42 -13.78
N ASP A 238 -7.23 -19.58 -13.59
CA ASP A 238 -7.80 -19.90 -12.28
C ASP A 238 -7.42 -21.32 -11.80
N PRO A 239 -7.03 -21.51 -10.52
CA PRO A 239 -6.97 -20.52 -9.45
C PRO A 239 -5.64 -19.76 -9.35
N CYS A 240 -5.69 -18.57 -8.74
CA CYS A 240 -4.51 -17.77 -8.41
C CYS A 240 -3.49 -18.51 -7.53
N LEU A 241 -2.23 -18.09 -7.61
CA LEU A 241 -1.10 -18.48 -6.79
C LEU A 241 -0.67 -17.33 -5.88
N ILE A 242 -0.05 -17.66 -4.76
CA ILE A 242 0.68 -16.70 -3.94
C ILE A 242 2.12 -16.70 -4.42
N VAL A 243 2.60 -15.54 -4.83
CA VAL A 243 4.01 -15.27 -5.15
C VAL A 243 4.62 -14.63 -3.91
N SER A 244 5.55 -15.32 -3.26
CA SER A 244 6.28 -14.81 -2.11
C SER A 244 7.69 -14.39 -2.51
N PHE A 245 8.19 -13.32 -1.89
CA PHE A 245 9.53 -12.80 -2.08
C PHE A 245 10.21 -12.63 -0.73
N ASP A 246 11.27 -13.39 -0.51
CA ASP A 246 12.18 -13.18 0.62
C ASP A 246 13.06 -11.98 0.29
N ILE A 247 12.86 -10.86 0.99
CA ILE A 247 13.57 -9.61 0.71
C ILE A 247 15.07 -9.71 0.99
N HIS A 248 15.46 -10.59 1.92
CA HIS A 248 16.83 -10.67 2.41
C HIS A 248 17.71 -11.55 1.53
N ASN A 249 17.15 -12.65 1.04
CA ASN A 249 17.84 -13.55 0.13
C ASN A 249 17.52 -13.23 -1.34
N GLU A 250 16.53 -12.36 -1.57
CA GLU A 250 16.00 -11.99 -2.87
C GLU A 250 15.54 -13.19 -3.71
N VAL A 251 14.90 -14.14 -3.03
CA VAL A 251 14.39 -15.38 -3.62
C VAL A 251 12.88 -15.30 -3.75
N PHE A 252 12.37 -15.64 -4.93
CA PHE A 252 10.95 -15.81 -5.16
C PHE A 252 10.55 -17.29 -5.00
N GLN A 253 9.38 -17.51 -4.40
CA GLN A 253 8.75 -18.82 -4.31
C GLN A 253 7.26 -18.69 -4.55
N THR A 254 6.64 -19.73 -5.09
CA THR A 254 5.19 -19.79 -5.31
C THR A 254 4.53 -20.84 -4.43
N MET A 255 3.33 -20.55 -3.94
CA MET A 255 2.50 -21.51 -3.21
C MET A 255 1.02 -21.36 -3.57
N SER A 256 0.23 -22.39 -3.31
CA SER A 256 -1.22 -22.34 -3.58
C SER A 256 -1.97 -21.48 -2.56
N VAL A 257 -3.01 -20.80 -3.05
CA VAL A 257 -4.09 -20.24 -2.22
C VAL A 257 -4.84 -21.37 -1.47
N PRO A 258 -5.62 -21.07 -0.42
CA PRO A 258 -6.48 -22.06 0.24
C PRO A 258 -7.41 -22.76 -0.76
N ASP A 259 -7.83 -23.99 -0.45
CA ASP A 259 -8.89 -24.64 -1.20
C ASP A 259 -10.22 -23.94 -0.88
N LEU A 260 -10.70 -23.16 -1.83
CA LEU A 260 -11.92 -22.37 -1.71
C LEU A 260 -13.17 -23.22 -2.02
N GLY A 261 -13.04 -24.49 -2.43
CA GLY A 261 -14.15 -25.34 -2.84
C GLY A 261 -14.81 -24.89 -4.15
N GLN A 262 -16.09 -25.25 -4.34
CA GLN A 262 -16.90 -24.76 -5.48
C GLN A 262 -17.37 -23.32 -5.25
N THR A 263 -16.46 -22.41 -4.94
CA THR A 263 -16.78 -20.99 -4.96
C THR A 263 -17.08 -20.53 -6.38
N ASN A 264 -17.99 -19.55 -6.49
CA ASN A 264 -18.33 -18.90 -7.75
C ASN A 264 -17.03 -18.53 -8.50
N PRO A 265 -16.90 -18.84 -9.80
CA PRO A 265 -15.74 -18.45 -10.61
C PRO A 265 -15.47 -16.92 -10.64
N SER A 266 -16.35 -16.09 -10.08
CA SER A 266 -16.16 -14.64 -9.87
C SER A 266 -15.49 -14.24 -8.55
N ALA A 267 -15.01 -15.20 -7.73
CA ALA A 267 -14.40 -14.90 -6.44
C ALA A 267 -13.10 -14.08 -6.57
N THR A 268 -13.05 -12.94 -5.89
CA THR A 268 -11.86 -12.08 -5.80
C THR A 268 -11.08 -12.41 -4.54
N LEU A 269 -9.75 -12.40 -4.66
CA LEU A 269 -8.82 -12.72 -3.59
C LEU A 269 -7.95 -11.51 -3.23
N GLU A 270 -7.72 -11.34 -1.93
CA GLU A 270 -6.78 -10.38 -1.38
C GLU A 270 -5.89 -11.04 -0.33
N LEU A 271 -4.66 -10.55 -0.16
CA LEU A 271 -3.73 -10.98 0.88
C LEU A 271 -3.60 -9.94 1.98
N ALA A 272 -3.40 -10.45 3.20
CA ALA A 272 -3.22 -9.65 4.40
C ALA A 272 -2.29 -10.36 5.39
N ILE A 273 -1.87 -9.63 6.43
CA ILE A 273 -1.25 -10.22 7.62
C ILE A 273 -2.23 -10.09 8.77
N LEU A 274 -2.70 -11.22 9.30
CA LEU A 274 -3.66 -11.29 10.38
C LEU A 274 -3.07 -12.06 11.55
N LYS A 275 -2.98 -11.42 12.73
CA LYS A 275 -2.40 -12.01 13.95
C LYS A 275 -1.01 -12.65 13.70
N GLY A 276 -0.19 -11.99 12.88
CA GLY A 276 1.16 -12.45 12.52
C GLY A 276 1.21 -13.62 11.53
N LYS A 277 0.10 -13.98 10.89
CA LYS A 277 0.02 -15.04 9.87
C LYS A 277 -0.40 -14.45 8.51
N ILE A 278 0.04 -15.10 7.43
CA ILE A 278 -0.48 -14.79 6.08
C ILE A 278 -1.96 -15.15 6.06
N ALA A 279 -2.79 -14.20 5.64
CA ALA A 279 -4.21 -14.39 5.48
C ALA A 279 -4.61 -14.21 4.01
N CYS A 280 -5.53 -15.04 3.55
CA CYS A 280 -6.18 -14.93 2.25
C CYS A 280 -7.66 -14.63 2.47
N ILE A 281 -8.14 -13.58 1.81
CA ILE A 281 -9.48 -13.07 1.95
C ILE A 281 -10.17 -13.28 0.62
N CYS A 282 -11.22 -14.09 0.66
CA CYS A 282 -12.04 -14.42 -0.49
C CYS A 282 -13.37 -13.72 -0.34
N TRP A 283 -13.81 -13.06 -1.39
CA TRP A 283 -15.18 -12.54 -1.48
C TRP A 283 -15.71 -12.73 -2.89
N SER A 284 -17.01 -12.98 -2.99
CA SER A 284 -17.71 -13.11 -4.26
C SER A 284 -18.81 -12.07 -4.33
N TYR A 285 -18.97 -11.45 -5.48
CA TYR A 285 -20.16 -10.67 -5.80
C TYR A 285 -21.11 -11.54 -6.63
N SER A 286 -22.42 -11.40 -6.39
CA SER A 286 -23.44 -11.94 -7.27
C SER A 286 -24.17 -10.81 -7.96
N TRP A 287 -24.41 -10.97 -9.27
CA TRP A 287 -25.27 -10.09 -10.05
C TRP A 287 -26.76 -10.38 -9.83
N GLU A 288 -27.09 -11.53 -9.24
CA GLU A 288 -28.46 -11.99 -9.05
C GLU A 288 -28.98 -11.56 -7.67
N ILE A 289 -30.08 -10.80 -7.68
CA ILE A 289 -30.69 -10.21 -6.48
C ILE A 289 -31.04 -11.27 -5.42
N GLU A 290 -31.41 -12.47 -5.87
CA GLU A 290 -31.81 -13.61 -5.02
C GLU A 290 -30.62 -14.29 -4.31
N GLU A 291 -29.38 -14.10 -4.78
CA GLU A 291 -28.17 -14.68 -4.16
C GLU A 291 -27.44 -13.73 -3.19
N THR A 292 -27.96 -12.51 -3.00
CA THR A 292 -27.33 -11.47 -2.18
C THR A 292 -27.21 -11.82 -0.69
N GLU A 293 -27.91 -12.87 -0.23
CA GLU A 293 -27.77 -13.41 1.13
C GLU A 293 -26.38 -14.02 1.40
N ASN A 294 -25.61 -14.32 0.35
CA ASN A 294 -24.26 -14.89 0.46
C ASN A 294 -23.11 -13.89 0.29
N CYS A 295 -23.38 -12.59 0.05
CA CYS A 295 -22.35 -11.58 -0.06
C CYS A 295 -21.56 -11.45 1.25
N GLY A 296 -20.24 -11.62 1.18
CA GLY A 296 -19.42 -11.71 2.38
C GLY A 296 -17.97 -12.06 2.11
N PHE A 297 -17.20 -12.11 3.20
CA PHE A 297 -15.78 -12.44 3.17
C PHE A 297 -15.54 -13.76 3.91
N ASN A 298 -14.80 -14.66 3.27
CA ASN A 298 -14.17 -15.78 3.94
C ASN A 298 -12.69 -15.47 4.15
N ILE A 299 -12.24 -15.58 5.40
CA ILE A 299 -10.87 -15.26 5.78
C ILE A 299 -10.18 -16.54 6.21
N TRP A 300 -9.15 -16.89 5.44
CA TRP A 300 -8.28 -18.04 5.69
C TRP A 300 -6.96 -17.55 6.23
N VAL A 301 -6.35 -18.30 7.15
CA VAL A 301 -5.00 -18.04 7.65
C VAL A 301 -4.12 -19.26 7.39
N LEU A 302 -2.89 -18.99 6.97
CA LEU A 302 -1.85 -19.99 6.80
C LEU A 302 -1.14 -20.21 8.13
N ASN A 303 -1.25 -21.41 8.69
CA ASN A 303 -0.64 -21.69 9.99
C ASN A 303 0.86 -21.95 9.88
N GLU A 304 1.31 -22.57 8.79
CA GLU A 304 2.70 -22.91 8.54
C GLU A 304 3.13 -22.40 7.16
N TYR A 305 4.14 -21.54 7.14
CA TYR A 305 4.64 -20.95 5.90
C TYR A 305 5.08 -22.02 4.90
N MET A 306 4.66 -21.88 3.64
CA MET A 306 4.91 -22.83 2.55
C MET A 306 4.32 -24.24 2.72
N VAL A 307 3.43 -24.46 3.69
CA VAL A 307 2.72 -25.74 3.87
C VAL A 307 1.27 -25.60 3.40
N LYS A 308 0.99 -26.13 2.21
CA LYS A 308 -0.32 -26.02 1.53
C LYS A 308 -1.49 -26.45 2.43
N ASP A 309 -1.35 -27.55 3.15
CA ASP A 309 -2.45 -28.12 3.95
C ASP A 309 -2.63 -27.44 5.31
N SER A 310 -1.87 -26.36 5.58
CA SER A 310 -1.95 -25.62 6.84
C SER A 310 -2.93 -24.44 6.81
N TRP A 311 -3.63 -24.23 5.70
CA TRP A 311 -4.70 -23.22 5.60
C TRP A 311 -5.89 -23.60 6.49
N THR A 312 -6.37 -22.64 7.28
CA THR A 312 -7.59 -22.79 8.09
C THR A 312 -8.48 -21.57 7.94
N GLN A 313 -9.77 -21.77 7.69
CA GLN A 313 -10.74 -20.70 7.70
C GLN A 313 -10.95 -20.20 9.14
N LEU A 314 -10.73 -18.92 9.37
CA LEU A 314 -10.81 -18.29 10.68
C LEU A 314 -12.12 -17.53 10.87
N TYR A 315 -12.59 -16.85 9.82
CA TYR A 315 -13.79 -16.01 9.89
C TYR A 315 -14.64 -16.14 8.62
N THR A 316 -15.95 -15.98 8.81
CA THR A 316 -16.93 -15.75 7.75
C THR A 316 -17.71 -14.50 8.12
N ILE A 317 -17.56 -13.45 7.32
CA ILE A 317 -18.27 -12.19 7.47
C ILE A 317 -19.42 -12.20 6.47
N ARG A 318 -20.65 -12.00 6.93
CA ARG A 318 -21.80 -11.83 6.06
C ARG A 318 -22.28 -10.39 6.14
N LEU A 319 -22.32 -9.73 4.99
CA LEU A 319 -22.84 -8.38 4.87
C LEU A 319 -24.31 -8.54 4.45
N GLY A 320 -25.24 -8.23 5.36
CA GLY A 320 -26.67 -8.56 5.17
C GLY A 320 -27.27 -8.08 3.84
N SER A 321 -28.37 -8.72 3.43
CA SER A 321 -29.04 -8.63 2.12
C SER A 321 -29.71 -7.28 1.82
N GLN A 322 -28.93 -6.27 1.45
CA GLN A 322 -29.45 -5.07 0.78
C GLN A 322 -28.48 -4.63 -0.32
N TYR A 323 -28.62 -5.23 -1.52
CA TYR A 323 -28.09 -4.73 -2.79
C TYR A 323 -26.62 -4.25 -2.75
N CYS A 324 -25.71 -5.15 -2.36
CA CYS A 324 -24.28 -4.89 -2.32
C CYS A 324 -23.63 -5.49 -3.57
N PHE A 325 -23.07 -4.61 -4.42
CA PHE A 325 -22.46 -5.03 -5.69
C PHE A 325 -20.93 -5.11 -5.62
N TRP A 326 -20.30 -4.37 -4.71
CA TRP A 326 -18.83 -4.26 -4.64
C TRP A 326 -18.35 -4.07 -3.20
N THR A 327 -17.39 -4.88 -2.76
CA THR A 327 -16.76 -4.73 -1.46
C THR A 327 -15.27 -5.00 -1.59
N SER A 328 -14.41 -4.07 -1.16
CA SER A 328 -12.95 -4.26 -1.18
C SER A 328 -12.36 -4.02 0.20
N SER A 329 -11.27 -4.71 0.53
CA SER A 329 -10.58 -4.43 1.79
C SER A 329 -9.60 -3.26 1.60
N ILE A 330 -9.73 -2.21 2.41
CA ILE A 330 -8.82 -1.06 2.36
C ILE A 330 -7.57 -1.32 3.19
N GLY A 331 -7.70 -2.08 4.28
CA GLY A 331 -6.58 -2.36 5.16
C GLY A 331 -6.97 -3.18 6.38
N PHE A 332 -5.95 -3.55 7.13
CA PHE A 332 -6.06 -4.44 8.27
C PHE A 332 -5.49 -3.76 9.49
N SER A 333 -6.19 -3.90 10.61
CA SER A 333 -5.64 -3.57 11.92
C SER A 333 -5.36 -4.83 12.71
N GLN A 334 -4.72 -4.65 13.87
CA GLN A 334 -4.59 -5.74 14.83
C GLN A 334 -5.96 -6.22 15.35
N ASN A 335 -6.95 -5.32 15.38
CA ASN A 335 -8.24 -5.54 16.03
C ASN A 335 -9.41 -5.70 15.05
N GLY A 336 -9.22 -5.42 13.76
CA GLY A 336 -10.30 -5.50 12.78
C GLY A 336 -9.84 -5.30 11.34
N ILE A 337 -10.83 -5.13 10.47
CA ILE A 337 -10.64 -4.99 9.03
C ILE A 337 -11.38 -3.75 8.56
N PHE A 338 -10.71 -2.91 7.78
CA PHE A 338 -11.34 -1.78 7.11
C PHE A 338 -11.85 -2.25 5.75
N ILE A 339 -13.16 -2.18 5.57
CA ILE A 339 -13.87 -2.68 4.40
C ILE A 339 -14.58 -1.51 3.73
N LEU A 340 -14.24 -1.25 2.47
CA LEU A 340 -15.04 -0.37 1.64
C LEU A 340 -16.28 -1.15 1.20
N HIS A 341 -17.44 -0.61 1.54
CA HIS A 341 -18.73 -1.21 1.28
C HIS A 341 -19.52 -0.32 0.31
N HIS A 342 -19.69 -0.76 -0.93
CA HIS A 342 -20.57 -0.09 -1.88
C HIS A 342 -22.01 -0.53 -1.66
N LYS A 343 -22.89 0.42 -1.30
CA LYS A 343 -24.33 0.18 -1.17
C LYS A 343 -25.04 0.90 -2.32
N GLN A 344 -25.69 0.15 -3.19
CA GLN A 344 -26.57 0.75 -4.19
C GLN A 344 -27.98 0.87 -3.60
N CYS A 345 -28.48 2.10 -3.44
CA CYS A 345 -29.88 2.34 -3.12
C CYS A 345 -30.68 2.37 -4.43
N VAL A 346 -31.89 1.78 -4.43
CA VAL A 346 -32.80 1.70 -5.60
C VAL A 346 -33.33 3.09 -6.03
N CYS A 347 -32.92 4.16 -5.34
CA CYS A 347 -33.45 5.51 -5.43
C CYS A 347 -32.34 6.52 -5.83
N ASP A 348 -31.64 6.28 -6.94
CA ASP A 348 -30.70 7.22 -7.61
C ASP A 348 -29.46 7.73 -6.82
N ASP A 349 -29.26 7.38 -5.56
CA ASP A 349 -28.07 7.73 -4.78
C ASP A 349 -27.11 6.54 -4.57
N ASN A 350 -26.11 6.44 -5.46
CA ASN A 350 -24.98 5.54 -5.25
C ASN A 350 -24.12 6.09 -4.10
N THR A 351 -24.18 5.46 -2.93
CA THR A 351 -23.39 5.88 -1.75
C THR A 351 -22.37 4.81 -1.37
N HIS A 352 -21.11 5.22 -1.29
CA HIS A 352 -20.05 4.37 -0.75
C HIS A 352 -19.93 4.61 0.76
N LYS A 353 -19.98 3.53 1.54
CA LYS A 353 -19.79 3.57 2.98
C LYS A 353 -18.50 2.84 3.32
N LEU A 354 -17.66 3.47 4.12
CA LEU A 354 -16.56 2.76 4.76
C LEU A 354 -17.11 2.10 6.02
N CYS A 355 -16.77 0.84 6.27
CA CYS A 355 -17.08 0.18 7.53
C CYS A 355 -15.85 -0.46 8.14
N PHE A 356 -15.83 -0.52 9.47
CA PHE A 356 -14.85 -1.26 10.23
C PHE A 356 -15.51 -2.51 10.78
N TRP A 357 -14.93 -3.67 10.51
CA TRP A 357 -15.37 -4.91 11.11
C TRP A 357 -14.43 -5.32 12.23
N ASP A 358 -14.98 -5.41 13.44
CA ASP A 358 -14.24 -5.77 14.64
C ASP A 358 -14.10 -7.30 14.75
N LEU A 359 -12.86 -7.78 14.76
CA LEU A 359 -12.56 -9.22 14.80
C LEU A 359 -12.92 -9.88 16.14
N ALA A 360 -13.04 -9.10 17.21
CA ALA A 360 -13.30 -9.59 18.56
C ALA A 360 -14.80 -9.63 18.86
N THR A 361 -15.56 -8.59 18.48
CA THR A 361 -17.00 -8.54 18.70
C THR A 361 -17.82 -9.09 17.52
N ALA A 362 -17.19 -9.29 16.36
CA ALA A 362 -17.84 -9.62 15.10
C ALA A 362 -18.86 -8.56 14.63
N GLU A 363 -18.78 -7.34 15.16
CA GLU A 363 -19.68 -6.25 14.82
C GLU A 363 -19.14 -5.40 13.66
N ILE A 364 -20.06 -4.94 12.81
CA ILE A 364 -19.78 -3.97 11.76
C ILE A 364 -20.12 -2.58 12.31
N LYS A 365 -19.14 -1.67 12.26
CA LYS A 365 -19.31 -0.25 12.55
C LYS A 365 -19.26 0.51 11.24
N TYR A 366 -20.41 1.01 10.78
CA TYR A 366 -20.47 1.89 9.63
C TYR A 366 -19.92 3.27 9.99
N LEU A 367 -19.05 3.81 9.14
CA LEU A 367 -18.45 5.12 9.38
C LEU A 367 -19.42 6.24 8.95
N PRO A 368 -19.40 7.40 9.65
CA PRO A 368 -20.44 8.43 9.53
C PRO A 368 -20.32 9.32 8.28
N PHE A 369 -19.34 9.09 7.41
CA PHE A 369 -19.15 9.86 6.18
C PHE A 369 -19.47 9.01 4.96
N GLU A 370 -20.27 9.58 4.07
CA GLU A 370 -20.56 9.01 2.76
C GLU A 370 -19.53 9.53 1.77
N LEU A 371 -18.98 8.62 0.99
CA LEU A 371 -18.01 8.98 -0.02
C LEU A 371 -18.74 9.08 -1.37
N PRO A 372 -18.61 10.20 -2.09
CA PRO A 372 -19.49 10.53 -3.21
C PRO A 372 -19.24 9.72 -4.50
N GLN A 373 -18.24 8.83 -4.55
CA GLN A 373 -17.76 8.27 -5.82
C GLN A 373 -17.21 6.84 -5.77
N ILE A 374 -17.34 6.19 -6.94
CA ILE A 374 -16.72 4.93 -7.33
C ILE A 374 -15.20 5.20 -7.52
N ASP A 375 -14.34 4.23 -7.17
CA ASP A 375 -12.85 4.28 -7.25
C ASP A 375 -12.10 4.92 -6.06
N LEU A 376 -12.65 4.83 -4.85
CA LEU A 376 -11.91 5.20 -3.64
C LEU A 376 -10.94 4.10 -3.25
N GLU A 377 -9.66 4.43 -3.32
CA GLU A 377 -8.59 3.61 -2.80
C GLU A 377 -8.13 4.18 -1.46
N GLY A 378 -7.72 3.30 -0.56
CA GLY A 378 -7.03 3.72 0.63
C GLY A 378 -6.04 2.70 1.10
N VAL A 379 -5.13 3.16 1.96
CA VAL A 379 -4.14 2.32 2.61
C VAL A 379 -4.04 2.69 4.07
N GLN A 380 -3.75 1.71 4.91
CA GLN A 380 -3.36 1.98 6.29
C GLN A 380 -2.08 2.83 6.29
N TYR A 381 -2.11 3.91 7.05
CA TYR A 381 -1.04 4.89 7.09
C TYR A 381 -0.59 5.09 8.54
N LYS A 382 0.72 5.15 8.71
CA LYS A 382 1.35 5.59 9.96
C LYS A 382 2.35 6.68 9.62
N GLU A 383 2.31 7.78 10.36
CA GLU A 383 3.27 8.86 10.13
C GLU A 383 4.68 8.35 10.45
N SER A 384 5.65 8.74 9.64
CA SER A 384 7.04 8.36 9.88
C SER A 384 8.00 9.49 9.52
N LEU A 385 9.19 9.41 10.12
CA LEU A 385 10.31 10.31 9.84
C LEU A 385 11.16 9.87 8.63
N VAL A 386 10.77 8.80 7.96
CA VAL A 386 11.52 8.20 6.86
C VAL A 386 11.78 9.24 5.77
N SER A 387 13.06 9.42 5.44
CA SER A 387 13.44 10.29 4.34
C SER A 387 13.60 9.49 3.06
N ILE A 388 12.88 9.89 2.01
CA ILE A 388 13.00 9.29 0.67
C ILE A 388 13.96 10.06 -0.25
N ASN A 389 14.41 11.25 0.19
CA ASN A 389 15.31 12.13 -0.57
C ASN A 389 16.72 12.10 0.03
N SER A 390 17.36 10.93 0.06
CA SER A 390 18.79 10.85 0.41
C SER A 390 19.64 11.26 -0.80
N THR A 391 20.07 12.52 -0.76
CA THR A 391 21.09 13.26 -1.56
C THR A 391 20.71 13.86 -2.92
N ASN A 392 20.81 15.21 -2.96
CA ASN A 392 20.91 16.14 -4.10
C ASN A 392 19.73 16.28 -5.08
N VAL A 393 18.66 16.96 -4.64
CA VAL A 393 17.98 17.93 -5.52
C VAL A 393 17.69 19.20 -4.70
N ALA A 394 18.38 20.28 -5.04
CA ALA A 394 18.10 21.60 -4.53
C ALA A 394 16.66 22.00 -4.89
N PHE A 395 15.84 22.31 -3.89
CA PHE A 395 14.62 23.06 -4.11
C PHE A 395 15.04 24.50 -4.42
N VAL A 396 14.85 24.92 -5.68
CA VAL A 396 14.81 26.34 -6.01
C VAL A 396 13.51 26.88 -5.39
N SER A 397 13.68 27.87 -4.53
CA SER A 397 12.66 28.62 -3.79
C SER A 397 11.52 29.13 -4.66
#